data_AF-T1AKN7-F1
#
_entry.id   AF-T1AKN7-F1
#
_cell.length_a   1.000
_cell.length_b   1.000
_cell.length_c   1.000
_cell.angle_alpha   90.00
_cell.angle_beta   90.00
_cell.angle_gamma   90.00
#
_symmetry.space_group_name_H-M   'P 1'
#
loop_
_entity.id
_entity.type
_entity.pdbx_description
1 polymer ?
#
loop_
_entity_poly.entity_id
_entity_poly.type
_entity_poly.pdbx_seq_one_letter_code
_entity_poly.pdbx_strand_id
1 'polypeptide(L)'
;MINMLLEDQLSDVLRKFRYGRKISLKTLEQNSGITMELLRSFESGDQLPNQSQLNLLGEALGFDPAIPAKIHFHPERTPNPKLPHWIHPVKENFHGMDVWCYVVDLPDAEPGSGKTQSILVDTGSATDILHHYLDTENISLKGILLTHGHEDHGGGIEHLPPNLPVYLNDADMPL
;
A
#
# COMPACT_ATOMS: atom_id res chain seq x y z
N MET A 1 9.23 17.66 -10.70
CA MET A 1 7.79 17.62 -10.33
C MET A 1 7.62 16.45 -9.38
N ILE A 2 6.76 16.52 -8.37
CA ILE A 2 6.57 15.38 -7.44
C ILE A 2 5.35 14.57 -7.88
N ASN A 3 5.49 13.25 -7.88
CA ASN A 3 4.41 12.32 -8.22
C ASN A 3 3.50 12.03 -7.02
N MET A 4 2.40 12.80 -6.94
CA MET A 4 1.42 12.72 -5.85
C MET A 4 0.35 11.64 -6.02
N LEU A 5 0.39 10.85 -7.12
CA LEU A 5 -0.62 9.83 -7.45
C LEU A 5 -0.13 8.40 -7.19
N LEU A 6 1.07 8.24 -6.66
CA LEU A 6 1.58 6.93 -6.23
C LEU A 6 0.90 6.54 -4.92
N GLU A 7 0.64 5.25 -4.73
CA GLU A 7 0.19 4.69 -3.46
C GLU A 7 1.27 4.90 -2.38
N ASP A 8 2.43 4.27 -2.59
CA ASP A 8 3.62 4.55 -1.78
C ASP A 8 4.19 5.91 -2.18
N GLN A 9 3.96 6.91 -1.32
CA GLN A 9 4.60 8.22 -1.42
C GLN A 9 5.98 8.20 -0.76
N LEU A 10 6.83 9.19 -1.07
CA LEU A 10 8.19 9.25 -0.51
C LEU A 10 8.16 9.26 1.02
N SER A 11 7.19 9.94 1.63
CA SER A 11 6.98 9.96 3.07
C SER A 11 6.71 8.56 3.64
N ASP A 12 5.88 7.78 2.95
CA ASP A 12 5.54 6.42 3.34
C ASP A 12 6.74 5.48 3.17
N VAL A 13 7.46 5.58 2.06
CA VAL A 13 8.71 4.85 1.83
C VAL A 13 9.70 5.12 2.96
N LEU A 14 9.97 6.38 3.30
CA LEU A 14 10.90 6.73 4.38
C LEU A 14 10.47 6.11 5.72
N ARG A 15 9.17 6.20 6.03
CA ARG A 15 8.58 5.63 7.24
C ARG A 15 8.71 4.10 7.26
N LYS A 16 8.40 3.42 6.15
CA LYS A 16 8.53 1.95 5.97
C LYS A 16 10.00 1.50 6.12
N PHE A 17 10.95 2.20 5.50
CA PHE A 17 12.38 1.91 5.64
C PHE A 17 12.85 2.00 7.09
N ARG A 18 12.39 3.03 7.84
CA ARG A 18 12.72 3.22 9.25
C ARG A 18 12.11 2.15 10.14
N TYR A 19 10.80 1.90 10.03
CA TYR A 19 10.10 0.88 10.83
C TYR A 19 10.62 -0.52 10.54
N GLY A 20 10.78 -0.89 9.26
CA GLY A 20 11.30 -2.20 8.86
C GLY A 20 12.71 -2.46 9.40
N ARG A 21 13.52 -1.41 9.60
CA ARG A 21 14.85 -1.49 10.22
C ARG A 21 14.86 -1.32 11.73
N LYS A 22 13.69 -1.12 12.35
CA LYS A 22 13.54 -0.91 13.80
C LYS A 22 14.37 0.29 14.30
N ILE A 23 14.53 1.32 13.46
CA ILE A 23 15.29 2.53 13.79
C ILE A 23 14.33 3.54 14.43
N SER A 24 14.71 4.08 15.60
CA SER A 24 13.95 5.17 16.22
C SER A 24 14.25 6.50 15.52
N LEU A 25 13.33 7.48 15.58
CA LEU A 25 13.59 8.83 15.06
C LEU A 25 14.83 9.48 15.73
N LYS A 26 15.07 9.20 17.01
CA LYS A 26 16.26 9.68 17.72
C LYS A 26 17.55 9.09 17.14
N THR A 27 17.55 7.80 16.83
CA THR A 27 18.68 7.13 16.19
C THR A 27 18.90 7.64 14.77
N LEU A 28 17.81 7.86 14.01
CA LEU A 28 17.89 8.41 12.66
C LEU A 28 18.45 9.84 12.66
N GLU A 29 18.06 10.69 13.61
CA GLU A 29 18.64 12.02 13.80
C GLU A 29 20.14 11.95 14.07
N GLN A 30 20.57 11.05 14.97
CA GLN A 30 21.99 10.85 15.27
C GLN A 30 22.80 10.40 14.05
N ASN A 31 22.22 9.55 13.20
CA ASN A 31 22.92 8.98 12.05
C ASN A 31 22.92 9.90 10.82
N SER A 32 21.85 10.67 10.62
CA SER A 32 21.68 11.54 9.44
C SER A 32 22.05 13.00 9.69
N GLY A 33 22.11 13.44 10.95
CA GLY A 33 22.23 14.84 11.33
C GLY A 33 20.97 15.68 11.06
N ILE A 34 19.87 15.06 10.62
CA ILE A 34 18.60 15.73 10.36
C ILE A 34 17.77 15.75 11.64
N THR A 35 17.26 16.93 12.02
CA THR A 35 16.51 17.09 13.26
C THR A 35 15.26 16.23 13.30
N MET A 36 14.88 15.77 14.50
CA MET A 36 13.67 14.95 14.69
C MET A 36 12.40 15.64 14.19
N GLU A 37 12.30 16.97 14.33
CA GLU A 37 11.18 17.75 13.80
C GLU A 37 11.07 17.60 12.28
N LEU A 38 12.18 17.72 11.57
CA LEU A 38 12.20 17.61 10.12
C LEU A 38 11.96 16.17 9.65
N LEU A 39 12.52 15.18 10.37
CA LEU A 39 12.24 13.76 10.11
C LEU A 39 10.74 13.44 10.24
N ARG A 40 10.07 13.97 11.27
CA ARG A 40 8.60 13.81 11.42
C ARG A 40 7.85 14.45 10.26
N SER A 41 8.25 15.65 9.85
CA SER A 41 7.65 16.37 8.73
C SER A 41 7.83 15.65 7.39
N PHE A 42 8.96 14.94 7.21
CA PHE A 42 9.19 14.10 6.05
C PHE A 42 8.32 12.83 6.07
N GLU A 43 8.22 12.14 7.21
CA GLU A 43 7.40 10.93 7.33
C GLU A 43 5.89 11.20 7.31
N SER A 44 5.44 12.41 7.67
CA SER A 44 4.04 12.83 7.50
C SER A 44 3.71 13.30 6.09
N GLY A 45 4.73 13.64 5.28
CA GLY A 45 4.56 14.24 3.97
C GLY A 45 4.28 15.75 3.99
N ASP A 46 4.35 16.41 5.15
CA ASP A 46 4.20 17.87 5.28
C ASP A 46 5.32 18.62 4.55
N GLN A 47 6.52 18.03 4.54
CA GLN A 47 7.66 18.52 3.78
C GLN A 47 8.34 17.36 3.05
N LEU A 48 9.04 17.69 1.97
CA LEU A 48 9.84 16.73 1.22
C LEU A 48 11.32 17.01 1.43
N PRO A 49 12.15 15.95 1.59
CA PRO A 49 13.58 16.13 1.63
C PRO A 49 14.08 16.61 0.26
N ASN A 50 15.03 17.55 0.28
CA ASN A 50 15.81 17.87 -0.92
C ASN A 50 16.83 16.75 -1.23
N GLN A 51 17.52 16.84 -2.36
CA GLN A 51 18.46 15.79 -2.78
C GLN A 51 19.56 15.49 -1.76
N SER A 52 20.11 16.51 -1.10
CA SER A 52 21.15 16.33 -0.08
C SER A 52 20.59 15.59 1.14
N GLN A 53 19.40 15.98 1.59
CA GLN A 53 18.70 15.32 2.70
C GLN A 53 18.31 13.88 2.35
N LEU A 54 17.86 13.62 1.12
CA LEU A 54 17.53 12.28 0.67
C LEU A 54 18.76 11.38 0.63
N ASN A 55 19.93 11.91 0.25
CA ASN A 55 21.18 11.16 0.29
C ASN A 55 21.56 10.78 1.74
N LEU A 56 21.48 11.72 2.68
CA LEU A 56 21.74 11.46 4.10
C LEU A 56 20.77 10.41 4.67
N LEU A 57 19.49 10.48 4.29
CA LEU A 57 18.50 9.48 4.67
C LEU A 57 18.79 8.12 4.06
N GLY A 58 19.20 8.06 2.79
CA GLY A 58 19.59 6.82 2.11
C GLY A 58 20.76 6.12 2.80
N GLU A 59 21.79 6.87 3.19
CA GLU A 59 22.92 6.34 3.96
C GLU A 59 22.47 5.84 5.35
N ALA A 60 21.71 6.66 6.09
CA ALA A 60 21.30 6.34 7.45
C ALA A 60 20.27 5.20 7.54
N LEU A 61 19.42 5.05 6.52
CA LEU A 61 18.39 4.03 6.41
C LEU A 61 18.79 2.88 5.47
N GLY A 62 20.01 2.85 4.95
CA GLY A 62 20.53 1.77 4.12
C GLY A 62 19.71 1.49 2.86
N PHE A 63 19.46 2.51 2.04
CA PHE A 63 18.85 2.39 0.71
C PHE A 63 19.56 3.29 -0.30
N ASP A 64 19.47 2.94 -1.59
CA ASP A 64 20.00 3.80 -2.65
C ASP A 64 19.05 4.99 -2.87
N PRO A 65 19.45 6.24 -2.55
CA PRO A 65 18.60 7.41 -2.69
C PRO A 65 18.22 7.72 -4.15
N ALA A 66 18.96 7.19 -5.13
CA ALA A 66 18.64 7.37 -6.53
C ALA A 66 17.35 6.65 -6.95
N ILE A 67 16.97 5.56 -6.28
CA ILE A 67 15.76 4.79 -6.61
C ILE A 67 14.48 5.59 -6.31
N PRO A 68 14.21 6.00 -5.06
CA PRO A 68 13.02 6.80 -4.78
C PRO A 68 13.07 8.16 -5.50
N ALA A 69 14.25 8.75 -5.70
CA ALA A 69 14.36 9.98 -6.47
C ALA A 69 13.86 9.82 -7.91
N LYS A 70 14.20 8.70 -8.59
CA LYS A 70 13.73 8.40 -9.95
C LYS A 70 12.22 8.21 -10.02
N ILE A 71 11.59 7.71 -8.96
CA ILE A 71 10.15 7.42 -8.91
C ILE A 71 9.35 8.67 -8.54
N HIS A 72 9.70 9.29 -7.40
CA HIS A 72 8.93 10.40 -6.84
C HIS A 72 9.20 11.74 -7.49
N PHE A 73 10.39 11.95 -8.07
CA PHE A 73 10.74 13.20 -8.76
C PHE A 73 10.79 13.06 -10.27
N HIS A 74 10.24 11.96 -10.82
CA HIS A 74 10.19 11.71 -12.25
C HIS A 74 9.57 12.90 -13.00
N PRO A 75 10.13 13.34 -14.14
CA PRO A 75 9.61 14.49 -14.87
C PRO A 75 8.24 14.21 -15.51
N GLU A 76 7.98 12.96 -15.89
CA GLU A 76 6.67 12.53 -16.38
C GLU A 76 5.71 12.30 -15.23
N ARG A 77 4.47 12.77 -15.40
CA ARG A 77 3.41 12.56 -14.41
C ARG A 77 3.05 11.09 -14.34
N THR A 78 2.89 10.57 -13.12
CA THR A 78 2.19 9.31 -12.89
C THR A 78 0.86 9.32 -13.66
N PRO A 79 0.58 8.29 -14.48
CA PRO A 79 -0.71 8.15 -15.12
C PRO A 79 -1.82 8.21 -14.07
N ASN A 80 -2.91 8.92 -14.38
CA ASN A 80 -4.12 8.86 -13.59
C ASN A 80 -5.11 7.94 -14.30
N PRO A 81 -5.03 6.61 -14.09
CA PRO A 81 -5.89 5.67 -14.81
C PRO A 81 -7.35 5.93 -14.44
N LYS A 82 -8.21 5.98 -15.46
CA LYS A 82 -9.65 5.90 -15.24
C LYS A 82 -9.99 4.44 -15.02
N LEU A 83 -10.39 4.10 -13.80
CA LEU A 83 -10.80 2.74 -13.48
C LEU A 83 -12.10 2.41 -14.24
N PRO A 84 -12.17 1.23 -14.88
CA PRO A 84 -13.43 0.70 -15.39
C PRO A 84 -14.47 0.55 -14.26
N HIS A 85 -15.76 0.55 -14.62
CA HIS A 85 -16.86 0.44 -13.65
C HIS A 85 -16.91 -0.91 -12.89
N TRP A 86 -16.16 -1.91 -13.35
CA TRP A 86 -16.05 -3.23 -12.74
C TRP A 86 -14.82 -3.36 -11.82
N ILE A 87 -14.09 -2.25 -11.58
CA ILE A 87 -13.01 -2.18 -10.60
C ILE A 87 -13.40 -1.18 -9.53
N HIS A 88 -13.50 -1.67 -8.30
CA HIS A 88 -13.97 -0.91 -7.15
C HIS A 88 -12.83 -0.75 -6.14
N PRO A 89 -12.17 0.41 -6.07
CA PRO A 89 -11.16 0.66 -5.07
C PRO A 89 -11.82 0.85 -3.70
N VAL A 90 -11.35 0.10 -2.71
CA VAL A 90 -11.75 0.21 -1.31
C VAL A 90 -10.52 0.69 -0.53
N LYS A 91 -10.65 1.84 0.12
CA LYS A 91 -9.57 2.45 0.89
C LYS A 91 -9.63 1.95 2.33
N GLU A 92 -8.59 1.25 2.75
CA GLU A 92 -8.42 0.69 4.08
C GLU A 92 -7.36 1.47 4.87
N ASN A 93 -7.25 1.16 6.17
CA ASN A 93 -6.22 1.70 7.03
C ASN A 93 -5.41 0.58 7.69
N PHE A 94 -4.09 0.63 7.54
CA PHE A 94 -3.15 -0.28 8.19
C PHE A 94 -2.17 0.53 9.04
N HIS A 95 -2.30 0.48 10.37
CA HIS A 95 -1.46 1.23 11.31
C HIS A 95 -1.34 2.75 11.03
N GLY A 96 -2.44 3.39 10.60
CA GLY A 96 -2.44 4.82 10.26
C GLY A 96 -1.89 5.13 8.87
N MET A 97 -1.70 4.10 8.02
CA MET A 97 -1.30 4.22 6.63
C MET A 97 -2.49 3.89 5.74
N ASP A 98 -2.70 4.70 4.71
CA ASP A 98 -3.71 4.43 3.70
C ASP A 98 -3.22 3.27 2.83
N VAL A 99 -4.04 2.22 2.71
CA VAL A 99 -3.76 1.06 1.86
C VAL A 99 -4.98 0.79 1.00
N TRP A 100 -4.77 0.33 -0.23
CA TRP A 100 -5.86 0.05 -1.15
C TRP A 100 -6.06 -1.46 -1.30
N CYS A 101 -7.31 -1.88 -1.29
CA CYS A 101 -7.73 -3.13 -1.90
C CYS A 101 -8.70 -2.84 -3.04
N TYR A 102 -8.82 -3.77 -3.97
CA TYR A 102 -9.69 -3.62 -5.13
C TYR A 102 -10.62 -4.81 -5.25
N VAL A 103 -11.92 -4.53 -5.30
CA VAL A 103 -12.92 -5.54 -5.66
C VAL A 103 -13.12 -5.48 -7.17
N VAL A 104 -12.89 -6.60 -7.84
CA VAL A 104 -12.91 -6.71 -9.30
C VAL A 104 -14.03 -7.66 -9.71
N ASP A 105 -15.05 -7.13 -10.40
CA ASP A 105 -16.19 -7.92 -10.81
C ASP A 105 -15.82 -8.91 -11.91
N LEU A 106 -16.33 -10.13 -11.78
CA LEU A 106 -16.19 -11.17 -12.76
C LEU A 106 -17.35 -11.07 -13.77
N PRO A 107 -17.09 -11.31 -15.07
CA PRO A 107 -18.10 -11.21 -16.12
C PRO A 107 -19.22 -12.25 -16.01
N ASP A 108 -19.00 -13.32 -15.25
CA ASP A 108 -19.94 -14.43 -15.09
C ASP A 108 -20.52 -14.46 -13.67
N ALA A 109 -21.75 -13.95 -13.53
CA ALA A 109 -22.54 -14.21 -12.35
C ALA A 109 -23.07 -15.65 -12.41
N GLU A 110 -22.86 -16.44 -11.35
CA GLU A 110 -23.54 -17.74 -11.24
C GLU A 110 -25.06 -17.52 -11.30
N PRO A 111 -25.76 -18.11 -12.29
CA PRO A 111 -27.19 -17.88 -12.47
C PRO A 111 -27.96 -18.25 -11.19
N GLY A 112 -28.71 -17.29 -10.66
CA GLY A 112 -29.57 -17.48 -9.48
C GLY A 112 -28.93 -17.15 -8.12
N SER A 113 -27.66 -16.74 -8.06
CA SER A 113 -27.04 -16.32 -6.79
C SER A 113 -27.59 -14.99 -6.28
N GLY A 114 -28.06 -14.12 -7.18
CA GLY A 114 -28.44 -12.74 -6.88
C GLY A 114 -27.28 -11.84 -6.45
N LYS A 115 -26.05 -12.37 -6.41
CA LYS A 115 -24.84 -11.68 -5.95
C LYS A 115 -23.90 -11.36 -7.10
N THR A 116 -23.24 -10.22 -7.02
CA THR A 116 -22.10 -9.91 -7.90
C THR A 116 -20.93 -10.82 -7.52
N GLN A 117 -20.36 -11.51 -8.49
CA GLN A 117 -19.21 -12.38 -8.25
C GLN A 117 -17.94 -11.55 -8.50
N SER A 118 -17.02 -11.53 -7.54
CA SER A 118 -15.84 -10.67 -7.65
C SER A 118 -14.60 -11.39 -7.12
N ILE A 119 -13.42 -10.95 -7.54
CA ILE A 119 -12.15 -11.26 -6.88
C ILE A 119 -11.69 -10.05 -6.08
N LEU A 120 -10.93 -10.30 -5.03
CA LEU A 120 -10.29 -9.26 -4.24
C LEU A 120 -8.82 -9.16 -4.63
N VAL A 121 -8.33 -7.97 -4.96
CA VAL A 121 -6.90 -7.70 -5.16
C VAL A 121 -6.38 -6.95 -3.93
N ASP A 122 -5.44 -7.59 -3.23
CA ASP A 122 -5.00 -7.26 -1.87
C ASP A 122 -6.14 -7.20 -0.85
N THR A 123 -5.84 -7.43 0.42
CA THR A 123 -6.84 -7.35 1.49
C THR A 123 -6.88 -5.98 2.16
N GLY A 124 -5.81 -5.19 2.00
CA GLY A 124 -5.51 -4.16 2.97
C GLY A 124 -5.43 -4.79 4.37
N SER A 125 -6.05 -4.15 5.34
CA SER A 125 -6.32 -4.70 6.68
C SER A 125 -7.60 -5.53 6.78
N ALA A 126 -8.42 -5.61 5.71
CA ALA A 126 -9.76 -6.23 5.69
C ALA A 126 -10.61 -5.90 6.93
N THR A 127 -10.80 -4.60 7.19
CA THR A 127 -11.55 -4.16 8.37
C THR A 127 -13.04 -4.07 8.08
N ASP A 128 -13.79 -3.49 9.02
CA ASP A 128 -15.22 -3.18 8.88
C ASP A 128 -15.55 -2.42 7.57
N ILE A 129 -14.60 -1.68 6.98
CA ILE A 129 -14.81 -0.94 5.73
C ILE A 129 -15.02 -1.89 4.55
N LEU A 130 -14.08 -2.81 4.29
CA LEU A 130 -14.22 -3.80 3.24
C LEU A 130 -15.44 -4.69 3.46
N HIS A 131 -15.66 -5.16 4.69
CA HIS A 131 -16.82 -5.98 5.01
C HIS A 131 -18.14 -5.25 4.73
N HIS A 132 -18.25 -3.99 5.15
CA HIS A 132 -19.43 -3.16 4.88
C HIS A 132 -19.65 -2.96 3.37
N TYR A 133 -18.58 -2.77 2.61
CA TYR A 133 -18.66 -2.63 1.16
C TYR A 133 -19.17 -3.92 0.50
N LEU A 134 -18.59 -5.08 0.85
CA LEU A 134 -19.00 -6.39 0.31
C LEU A 134 -20.47 -6.70 0.60
N ASP A 135 -20.94 -6.38 1.82
CA ASP A 135 -22.33 -6.60 2.21
C ASP A 135 -23.30 -5.65 1.49
N THR A 136 -22.95 -4.37 1.41
CA THR A 136 -23.81 -3.34 0.79
C THR A 136 -24.00 -3.56 -0.70
N GLU A 137 -22.92 -3.94 -1.39
CA GLU A 137 -22.92 -4.20 -2.84
C GLU A 137 -23.34 -5.64 -3.18
N ASN A 138 -23.73 -6.44 -2.17
CA ASN A 138 -24.16 -7.84 -2.29
C ASN A 138 -23.16 -8.70 -3.08
N ILE A 139 -21.89 -8.60 -2.71
CA ILE A 139 -20.76 -9.24 -3.39
C ILE A 139 -20.49 -10.63 -2.81
N SER A 140 -20.07 -11.54 -3.68
CA SER A 140 -19.54 -12.85 -3.33
C SER A 140 -18.12 -12.98 -3.87
N LEU A 141 -17.16 -13.04 -2.95
CA LEU A 141 -15.75 -13.25 -3.33
C LEU A 141 -15.52 -14.67 -3.84
N LYS A 142 -14.70 -14.80 -4.90
CA LYS A 142 -14.30 -16.08 -5.51
C LYS A 142 -12.83 -16.41 -5.33
N GLY A 143 -12.03 -15.45 -4.89
CA GLY A 143 -10.61 -15.60 -4.65
C GLY A 143 -9.97 -14.28 -4.28
N ILE A 144 -8.72 -14.38 -3.85
CA ILE A 144 -7.88 -13.25 -3.45
C ILE A 144 -6.61 -13.31 -4.31
N LEU A 145 -6.27 -12.22 -4.98
CA LEU A 145 -5.01 -12.03 -5.66
C LEU A 145 -4.17 -11.06 -4.83
N LEU A 146 -3.04 -11.51 -4.32
CA LEU A 146 -2.11 -10.63 -3.63
C LEU A 146 -1.04 -10.12 -4.59
N THR A 147 -0.76 -8.83 -4.51
CA THR A 147 0.33 -8.20 -5.27
C THR A 147 1.69 -8.64 -4.75
N HIS A 148 1.83 -8.82 -3.43
CA HIS A 148 3.02 -9.33 -2.75
C HIS A 148 2.71 -9.71 -1.28
N GLY A 149 3.67 -10.33 -0.58
CA GLY A 149 3.47 -10.96 0.74
C GLY A 149 3.63 -10.05 1.96
N HIS A 150 3.50 -8.72 1.82
CA HIS A 150 3.56 -7.85 3.00
C HIS A 150 2.24 -7.85 3.78
N GLU A 151 2.34 -7.65 5.10
CA GLU A 151 1.21 -7.71 6.04
C GLU A 151 0.11 -6.68 5.73
N ASP A 152 0.47 -5.52 5.18
CA ASP A 152 -0.48 -4.48 4.75
C ASP A 152 -1.29 -4.86 3.50
N HIS A 153 -0.88 -5.92 2.78
CA HIS A 153 -1.59 -6.43 1.60
C HIS A 153 -2.24 -7.79 1.84
N GLY A 154 -1.68 -8.65 2.70
CA GLY A 154 -2.19 -10.00 2.97
C GLY A 154 -2.73 -10.24 4.39
N GLY A 155 -2.49 -9.32 5.34
CA GLY A 155 -2.81 -9.53 6.75
C GLY A 155 -4.30 -9.66 7.04
N GLY A 156 -5.16 -9.15 6.16
CA GLY A 156 -6.62 -9.22 6.30
C GLY A 156 -7.25 -10.55 5.89
N ILE A 157 -6.48 -11.51 5.35
CA ILE A 157 -7.03 -12.80 4.86
C ILE A 157 -7.81 -13.54 5.95
N GLU A 158 -7.36 -13.49 7.19
CA GLU A 158 -8.00 -14.20 8.30
C GLU A 158 -9.40 -13.68 8.67
N HIS A 159 -9.75 -12.47 8.21
CA HIS A 159 -11.08 -11.87 8.42
C HIS A 159 -12.06 -12.22 7.30
N LEU A 160 -11.59 -12.79 6.20
CA LEU A 160 -12.39 -13.12 5.04
C LEU A 160 -12.97 -14.56 5.13
N PRO A 161 -13.99 -14.90 4.30
CA PRO A 161 -14.58 -16.23 4.31
C PRO A 161 -13.53 -17.34 4.16
N PRO A 162 -13.63 -18.41 4.97
CA PRO A 162 -12.68 -19.52 4.90
C PRO A 162 -12.81 -20.24 3.55
N ASN A 163 -11.68 -20.73 3.01
CA ASN A 163 -11.55 -21.47 1.74
C ASN A 163 -11.60 -20.63 0.44
N LEU A 164 -11.42 -19.31 0.52
CA LEU A 164 -11.12 -18.55 -0.70
C LEU A 164 -9.72 -18.94 -1.22
N PRO A 165 -9.56 -19.26 -2.52
CA PRO A 165 -8.24 -19.47 -3.09
C PRO A 165 -7.45 -18.16 -3.04
N VAL A 166 -6.22 -18.22 -2.51
CA VAL A 166 -5.26 -17.11 -2.49
C VAL A 166 -4.21 -17.36 -3.55
N TYR A 167 -4.06 -16.41 -4.47
CA TYR A 167 -3.04 -16.42 -5.50
C TYR A 167 -1.94 -15.42 -5.09
N LEU A 168 -0.74 -15.93 -4.84
CA LEU A 168 0.45 -15.15 -4.50
C LEU A 168 1.65 -15.72 -5.27
N ASN A 169 2.65 -14.88 -5.51
CA ASN A 169 3.92 -15.33 -6.10
C ASN A 169 4.66 -16.27 -5.15
N ASP A 170 5.25 -17.35 -5.66
CA ASP A 170 6.05 -18.29 -4.85
C ASP A 170 7.22 -17.60 -4.11
N ALA A 171 7.74 -16.49 -4.63
CA ALA A 171 8.82 -15.72 -3.99
C ALA A 171 8.41 -15.02 -2.69
N ASP A 172 7.11 -14.80 -2.49
CA ASP A 172 6.54 -14.13 -1.32
C ASP A 172 5.98 -15.14 -0.30
N MET A 173 6.19 -16.44 -0.52
CA MET A 173 5.77 -17.49 0.40
C MET A 173 6.85 -17.80 1.46
N PRO A 174 6.44 -18.13 2.70
CA PRO A 174 5.07 -18.09 3.21
C PRO A 174 4.62 -16.65 3.52
N LEU A 175 3.29 -16.44 3.44
CA LEU A 175 2.60 -15.35 4.12
C LEU A 175 2.74 -15.44 5.64
#